data_AF-A0A0A9YNP1-F1
#
_entry.id   AF-A0A0A9YNP1-F1
#
_cell.length_a   1.000
_cell.length_b   1.000
_cell.length_c   1.000
_cell.angle_alpha   90.00
_cell.angle_beta   90.00
_cell.angle_gamma   90.00
#
_symmetry.space_group_name_H-M   'P 1'
#
loop_
_entity.id
_entity.type
_entity.pdbx_description
1 polymer ?
#
loop_
_entity_poly.entity_id
_entity_poly.type
_entity_poly.pdbx_seq_one_letter_code
_entity_poly.pdbx_strand_id
1 'polypeptide(L)'
;MDLLIWIGLFWITALHRTEAADSEVTCGSAIKLLNSRYDVRLSSPDATYGSGSGQRTVTGNPNQLESGANWQVKGNATSFCPRGRSVSCGQVIRLENLGTGKNLHSHNYRSPLSGGLEVSIYGQDGVGDTGDHWQVMCNTEFWLQEQKVMFRHVDTKTYLEATGHEYSDPHVERHVEIAGTLTTGPRSMWRTAEGVFIKPGDPPIPAAHQPNIHTEL
;
A
#
# COMPACT_ATOMS: atom_id res chain seq x y z
N MET A 1 -60.12 -34.69 22.56
CA MET A 1 -59.75 -35.30 21.28
C MET A 1 -60.09 -34.31 20.19
N ASP A 2 -59.21 -33.64 19.46
CA ASP A 2 -57.74 -33.56 19.40
C ASP A 2 -57.47 -32.23 18.64
N LEU A 3 -56.73 -31.28 19.21
CA LEU A 3 -55.27 -31.18 19.12
C LEU A 3 -54.77 -31.29 17.66
N LEU A 4 -54.42 -30.15 17.04
CA LEU A 4 -53.03 -29.83 16.65
C LEU A 4 -52.97 -28.61 15.71
N ILE A 5 -52.60 -27.50 16.33
CA ILE A 5 -52.02 -26.32 15.71
C ILE A 5 -50.62 -26.74 15.20
N TRP A 6 -50.39 -26.66 13.89
CA TRP A 6 -49.04 -26.72 13.32
C TRP A 6 -48.67 -25.35 12.76
N ILE A 7 -48.37 -24.41 13.66
CA ILE A 7 -47.54 -23.25 13.31
C ILE A 7 -46.10 -23.75 13.45
N GLY A 8 -45.53 -24.21 12.34
CA GLY A 8 -44.10 -24.47 12.25
C GLY A 8 -43.33 -23.17 12.46
N LEU A 9 -42.86 -22.95 13.68
CA LEU A 9 -41.86 -21.93 13.99
C LEU A 9 -40.56 -22.30 13.27
N PHE A 10 -40.39 -21.74 12.07
CA PHE A 10 -39.09 -21.60 11.43
C PHE A 10 -38.25 -20.64 12.27
N TRP A 11 -37.48 -21.19 13.21
CA TRP A 11 -36.39 -20.46 13.86
C TRP A 11 -35.27 -20.30 12.85
N ILE A 12 -35.37 -19.25 12.02
CA ILE A 12 -34.22 -18.76 11.25
C ILE A 12 -33.29 -18.12 12.28
N THR A 13 -32.26 -18.84 12.71
CA THR A 13 -31.13 -18.25 13.39
C THR A 13 -30.46 -17.30 12.39
N ALA A 14 -30.74 -16.01 12.52
CA ALA A 14 -29.98 -15.00 11.81
C ALA A 14 -28.52 -15.11 12.29
N LEU A 15 -27.67 -15.73 11.48
CA LEU A 15 -26.23 -15.56 11.61
C LEU A 15 -25.97 -14.05 11.48
N HIS A 16 -25.80 -13.37 12.61
CA HIS A 16 -25.12 -12.10 12.62
C HIS A 16 -23.67 -12.40 12.26
N ARG A 17 -23.34 -12.32 10.96
CA ARG A 17 -21.98 -12.00 10.58
C ARG A 17 -21.72 -10.62 11.17
N THR A 18 -21.02 -10.57 12.30
CA THR A 18 -20.22 -9.40 12.62
C THR A 18 -19.29 -9.21 11.43
N GLU A 19 -19.60 -8.25 10.55
CA GLU A 19 -18.57 -7.70 9.68
C GLU A 19 -17.43 -7.29 10.61
N ALA A 20 -16.33 -8.02 10.55
CA ALA A 20 -15.11 -7.55 11.19
C ALA A 20 -14.82 -6.20 10.54
N ALA A 21 -14.80 -5.12 11.33
CA ALA A 21 -14.40 -3.83 10.82
C ALA A 21 -13.03 -3.98 10.13
N ASP A 22 -12.93 -3.54 8.89
CA ASP A 22 -11.68 -3.64 8.13
C ASP A 22 -10.56 -2.97 8.93
N SER A 23 -9.46 -3.69 9.11
CA SER A 23 -8.34 -3.20 9.90
C SER A 23 -7.59 -2.10 9.15
N GLU A 24 -7.09 -1.10 9.87
CA GLU A 24 -6.34 0.01 9.29
C GLU A 24 -4.93 -0.42 8.87
N VAL A 25 -4.42 0.16 7.79
CA VAL A 25 -3.00 0.10 7.43
C VAL A 25 -2.25 1.13 8.27
N THR A 26 -1.16 0.70 8.90
CA THR A 26 -0.34 1.55 9.77
C THR A 26 1.07 1.72 9.22
N CYS A 27 1.69 2.86 9.55
CA CYS A 27 3.10 3.12 9.31
C CYS A 27 3.98 2.01 9.92
N GLY A 28 5.01 1.58 9.19
CA GLY A 28 5.91 0.49 9.53
C GLY A 28 5.40 -0.90 9.14
N SER A 29 4.14 -1.05 8.72
CA SER A 29 3.62 -2.32 8.21
C SER A 29 4.35 -2.71 6.92
N ALA A 30 4.59 -4.02 6.77
CA ALA A 30 5.14 -4.61 5.56
C ALA A 30 4.00 -5.20 4.73
N ILE A 31 3.82 -4.77 3.50
CA ILE A 31 2.67 -5.07 2.66
C ILE A 31 3.09 -5.52 1.26
N LYS A 32 2.22 -6.28 0.60
CA LYS A 32 2.18 -6.45 -0.85
C LYS A 32 0.98 -5.68 -1.41
N LEU A 33 1.20 -4.97 -2.51
CA LEU A 33 0.15 -4.22 -3.21
C LEU A 33 -0.26 -5.00 -4.45
N LEU A 34 -1.53 -5.39 -4.51
CA LEU A 34 -2.13 -6.10 -5.63
C LEU A 34 -2.91 -5.13 -6.52
N ASN A 35 -2.61 -5.16 -7.81
CA ASN A 35 -3.37 -4.41 -8.80
C ASN A 35 -4.73 -5.07 -9.05
N SER A 36 -5.81 -4.31 -8.96
CA SER A 36 -7.19 -4.84 -9.04
C SER A 36 -7.61 -5.27 -10.45
N ARG A 37 -6.89 -4.84 -11.50
CA ARG A 37 -7.23 -5.17 -12.90
C ARG A 37 -6.48 -6.37 -13.43
N TYR A 38 -5.18 -6.46 -13.14
CA TYR A 38 -4.30 -7.47 -13.75
C TYR A 38 -3.85 -8.57 -12.78
N ASP A 39 -4.26 -8.50 -11.51
CA ASP A 39 -3.90 -9.49 -10.47
C ASP A 39 -2.39 -9.66 -10.28
N VAL A 40 -1.63 -8.60 -10.54
CA VAL A 40 -0.17 -8.54 -10.38
C VAL A 40 0.20 -7.75 -9.13
N ARG A 41 1.30 -8.16 -8.48
CA ARG A 41 1.84 -7.47 -7.30
C ARG A 41 2.91 -6.46 -7.72
N LEU A 42 2.86 -5.27 -7.14
CA LEU A 42 3.93 -4.29 -7.28
C LEU A 42 5.24 -4.92 -6.78
N SER A 43 6.26 -4.97 -7.62
CA SER A 43 7.52 -5.65 -7.32
C SER A 43 8.72 -4.96 -7.96
N SER A 44 9.89 -5.11 -7.32
CA SER A 44 11.18 -4.73 -7.91
C SER A 44 12.09 -5.96 -8.08
N PRO A 45 12.15 -6.54 -9.29
CA PRO A 45 13.06 -7.63 -9.63
C PRO A 45 14.51 -7.12 -9.74
N ASP A 46 15.47 -8.04 -9.86
CA ASP A 46 16.89 -7.70 -10.07
C ASP A 46 17.20 -7.32 -11.52
N ALA A 47 16.62 -6.19 -11.93
CA ALA A 47 16.77 -5.63 -13.26
C ALA A 47 16.73 -4.10 -13.23
N THR A 48 17.37 -3.47 -14.21
CA THR A 48 17.38 -2.01 -14.42
C THR A 48 16.78 -1.66 -15.76
N TYR A 49 16.25 -0.45 -15.89
CA TYR A 49 15.80 0.05 -17.19
C TYR A 49 16.98 0.22 -18.16
N GLY A 50 16.82 -0.24 -19.40
CA GLY A 50 17.77 0.03 -20.50
C GLY A 50 17.55 1.39 -21.18
N SER A 51 16.49 2.10 -20.80
CA SER A 51 16.11 3.42 -21.29
C SER A 51 15.72 4.31 -20.10
N GLY A 52 15.23 5.52 -20.37
CA GLY A 52 14.76 6.42 -19.32
C GLY A 52 15.87 6.82 -18.36
N SER A 53 15.64 6.63 -17.06
CA SER A 53 16.62 7.03 -16.04
C SER A 53 17.77 6.04 -15.84
N GLY A 54 17.64 4.81 -16.35
CA GLY A 54 18.57 3.72 -16.07
C GLY A 54 18.49 3.17 -14.63
N GLN A 55 17.55 3.64 -13.82
CA GLN A 55 17.36 3.16 -12.45
C GLN A 55 16.78 1.73 -12.41
N ARG A 56 16.74 1.15 -11.22
CA ARG A 56 16.19 -0.20 -11.00
C ARG A 56 14.69 -0.21 -11.28
N THR A 57 14.25 -1.26 -11.96
CA THR A 57 12.91 -1.44 -12.50
C THR A 57 11.87 -1.68 -11.40
N VAL A 58 10.65 -1.16 -11.63
CA VAL A 58 9.43 -1.57 -10.94
C VAL A 58 8.48 -2.22 -11.93
N THR A 59 7.90 -3.35 -11.55
CA THR A 59 7.02 -4.17 -12.39
C THR A 59 5.82 -4.70 -11.60
N GLY A 60 4.83 -5.23 -12.31
CA GLY A 60 3.74 -6.02 -11.75
C GLY A 60 4.05 -7.50 -11.96
N ASN A 61 4.41 -8.21 -10.90
CA ASN A 61 4.69 -9.64 -10.98
C ASN A 61 3.41 -10.48 -10.72
N PRO A 62 3.05 -11.43 -11.60
CA PRO A 62 1.98 -12.41 -11.32
C PRO A 62 2.35 -13.44 -10.22
N ASN A 63 3.63 -13.67 -9.95
CA ASN A 63 4.10 -14.60 -8.93
C ASN A 63 4.00 -14.00 -7.52
N GLN A 64 3.14 -14.59 -6.69
CA GLN A 64 2.86 -14.12 -5.33
C GLN A 64 4.02 -14.29 -4.35
N LEU A 65 4.99 -15.17 -4.66
CA LEU A 65 6.07 -15.55 -3.76
C LEU A 65 7.34 -14.72 -3.95
N GLU A 66 7.39 -13.81 -4.93
CA GLU A 66 8.58 -12.99 -5.14
C GLU A 66 8.84 -12.09 -3.92
N SER A 67 10.11 -12.08 -3.48
CA SER A 67 10.57 -11.28 -2.35
C SER A 67 10.60 -9.77 -2.66
N GLY A 68 10.82 -9.42 -3.93
CA GLY A 68 10.80 -8.04 -4.44
C GLY A 68 9.44 -7.35 -4.31
N ALA A 69 8.38 -8.08 -3.97
CA ALA A 69 7.03 -7.54 -3.80
C ALA A 69 6.72 -7.03 -2.38
N ASN A 70 7.67 -7.10 -1.45
CA ASN A 70 7.46 -6.63 -0.07
C ASN A 70 7.85 -5.15 0.10
N TRP A 71 6.90 -4.35 0.58
CA TRP A 71 7.05 -2.90 0.75
C TRP A 71 6.74 -2.48 2.18
N GLN A 72 7.58 -1.65 2.78
CA GLN A 72 7.30 -1.02 4.06
C GLN A 72 6.65 0.34 3.86
N VAL A 73 5.55 0.59 4.56
CA VAL A 73 4.88 1.90 4.60
C VAL A 73 5.64 2.82 5.54
N LYS A 74 6.14 3.96 5.05
CA LYS A 74 6.89 4.94 5.87
C LYS A 74 6.36 6.35 5.66
N GLY A 75 6.64 7.23 6.63
CA GLY A 75 6.50 8.67 6.42
C GLY A 75 7.64 9.26 5.61
N ASN A 76 7.55 10.55 5.35
CA ASN A 76 8.68 11.37 4.92
C ASN A 76 9.14 12.28 6.07
N ALA A 77 10.15 13.12 5.82
CA ALA A 77 10.70 14.02 6.84
C ALA A 77 9.67 15.03 7.39
N THR A 78 8.64 15.38 6.62
CA THR A 78 7.63 16.38 6.97
C THR A 78 6.28 15.77 7.41
N SER A 79 6.05 14.49 7.16
CA SER A 79 4.80 13.76 7.40
C SER A 79 5.00 12.76 8.53
N PHE A 80 4.50 13.12 9.71
CA PHE A 80 4.60 12.30 10.92
C PHE A 80 3.89 10.96 10.73
N CYS A 81 4.67 9.87 10.70
CA CYS A 81 4.20 8.51 10.45
C CYS A 81 5.02 7.52 11.30
N PRO A 82 5.00 7.64 12.64
CA PRO A 82 5.71 6.71 13.50
C PRO A 82 5.08 5.32 13.38
N ARG A 83 5.89 4.29 13.64
CA ARG A 83 5.47 2.88 13.61
C ARG A 83 4.14 2.68 14.38
N GLY A 84 3.17 2.01 13.76
CA GLY A 84 1.85 1.75 14.35
C GLY A 84 0.84 2.91 14.22
N ARG A 85 1.22 4.08 13.69
CA ARG A 85 0.24 5.14 13.38
C ARG A 85 -0.59 4.75 12.17
N SER A 86 -1.91 4.83 12.27
CA SER A 86 -2.83 4.64 11.15
C SER A 86 -2.58 5.65 10.04
N VAL A 87 -2.61 5.19 8.79
CA VAL A 87 -2.40 6.04 7.61
C VAL A 87 -3.72 6.67 7.21
N SER A 88 -3.82 7.99 7.36
CA SER A 88 -5.01 8.73 6.95
C SER A 88 -5.14 8.77 5.43
N CYS A 89 -6.38 8.84 4.96
CA CYS A 89 -6.64 9.11 3.57
C CYS A 89 -6.17 10.52 3.19
N GLY A 90 -5.50 10.66 2.05
CA GLY A 90 -4.85 11.90 1.63
C GLY A 90 -3.47 12.13 2.26
N GLN A 91 -3.01 11.27 3.19
CA GLN A 91 -1.67 11.36 3.76
C GLN A 91 -0.60 11.06 2.71
N VAL A 92 0.52 11.80 2.79
CA VAL A 92 1.71 11.51 1.99
C VAL A 92 2.58 10.48 2.72
N ILE A 93 2.94 9.42 2.01
CA ILE A 93 3.79 8.34 2.48
C ILE A 93 4.96 8.11 1.51
N ARG A 94 5.85 7.22 1.90
CA ARG A 94 6.84 6.55 1.05
C ARG A 94 6.64 5.04 1.16
N LEU A 95 6.94 4.34 0.08
CA LEU A 95 6.93 2.88 0.03
C LEU A 95 8.37 2.41 -0.17
N GLU A 96 8.98 1.87 0.87
CA GLU A 96 10.34 1.35 0.81
C GLU A 96 10.29 -0.14 0.44
N ASN A 97 11.00 -0.54 -0.61
CA ASN A 97 11.16 -1.94 -0.97
C ASN A 97 12.09 -2.65 0.01
N LEU A 98 11.58 -3.65 0.72
CA LEU A 98 12.33 -4.33 1.79
C LEU A 98 13.53 -5.13 1.29
N GLY A 99 13.53 -5.57 0.02
CA GLY A 99 14.64 -6.32 -0.54
C GLY A 99 15.85 -5.43 -0.89
N THR A 100 15.59 -4.16 -1.21
CA THR A 100 16.64 -3.23 -1.68
C THR A 100 16.97 -2.12 -0.69
N GLY A 101 16.09 -1.85 0.29
CA GLY A 101 16.21 -0.72 1.20
C GLY A 101 16.02 0.64 0.51
N LYS A 102 15.31 0.68 -0.61
CA LYS A 102 15.16 1.86 -1.48
C LYS A 102 13.68 2.17 -1.73
N ASN A 103 13.36 3.38 -2.15
CA ASN A 103 11.99 3.87 -2.25
C ASN A 103 11.39 3.66 -3.64
N LEU A 104 10.08 3.44 -3.69
CA LEU A 104 9.28 3.62 -4.89
C LEU A 104 9.33 5.09 -5.33
N HIS A 105 9.77 5.32 -6.56
CA HIS A 105 10.10 6.65 -7.06
C HIS A 105 9.45 6.93 -8.40
N SER A 106 9.20 8.19 -8.71
CA SER A 106 8.80 8.61 -10.06
C SER A 106 9.30 10.03 -10.37
N HIS A 107 9.37 10.34 -11.66
CA HIS A 107 10.05 11.51 -12.21
C HIS A 107 9.69 11.75 -13.68
N ASN A 108 10.28 12.78 -14.29
CA ASN A 108 9.97 13.19 -15.68
C ASN A 108 10.74 12.37 -16.74
N TYR A 109 10.80 11.05 -16.57
CA TYR A 109 11.26 10.10 -17.59
C TYR A 109 10.08 9.33 -18.16
N ARG A 110 10.15 8.95 -19.44
CA ARG A 110 9.11 8.13 -20.08
C ARG A 110 9.28 6.67 -19.70
N SER A 111 8.17 5.99 -19.39
CA SER A 111 8.15 4.55 -19.17
C SER A 111 8.45 3.80 -20.48
N PRO A 112 9.08 2.62 -20.42
CA PRO A 112 9.67 1.97 -21.58
C PRO A 112 8.67 1.37 -22.58
N LEU A 113 7.46 0.98 -22.15
CA LEU A 113 6.50 0.27 -23.02
C LEU A 113 5.29 1.13 -23.41
N SER A 114 4.64 1.79 -22.44
CA SER A 114 3.43 2.59 -22.70
C SER A 114 3.69 4.09 -22.90
N GLY A 115 4.89 4.57 -22.56
CA GLY A 115 5.25 5.99 -22.66
C GLY A 115 4.60 6.89 -21.62
N GLY A 116 4.05 6.32 -20.53
CA GLY A 116 3.66 7.03 -19.31
C GLY A 116 4.87 7.59 -18.56
N LEU A 117 4.72 7.99 -17.30
CA LEU A 117 5.90 8.36 -16.50
C LEU A 117 6.56 7.13 -15.87
N GLU A 118 7.88 7.08 -15.93
CA GLU A 118 8.66 5.99 -15.35
C GLU A 118 8.46 5.93 -13.83
N VAL A 119 8.30 4.71 -13.32
CA VAL A 119 8.27 4.39 -11.89
C VAL A 119 9.43 3.46 -11.60
N SER A 120 10.29 3.82 -10.65
CA SER A 120 11.57 3.17 -10.43
C SER A 120 11.84 2.94 -8.94
N ILE A 121 12.99 2.33 -8.64
CA ILE A 121 13.54 2.26 -7.28
C ILE A 121 14.70 3.24 -7.14
N TYR A 122 14.61 4.14 -6.17
CA TYR A 122 15.59 5.22 -5.94
C TYR A 122 16.00 5.38 -4.48
N GLY A 123 17.12 6.05 -4.25
CA GLY A 123 17.64 6.35 -2.93
C GLY A 123 18.49 5.22 -2.34
N GLN A 124 18.70 5.28 -1.03
CA GLN A 124 19.48 4.33 -0.24
C GLN A 124 19.03 4.37 1.23
N ASP A 125 18.92 3.20 1.87
CA ASP A 125 18.52 3.03 3.28
C ASP A 125 17.22 3.77 3.65
N GLY A 126 16.25 3.76 2.73
CA GLY A 126 14.98 4.46 2.85
C GLY A 126 15.10 5.98 2.78
N VAL A 127 16.26 6.54 2.41
CA VAL A 127 16.50 7.96 2.18
C VAL A 127 16.53 8.24 0.68
N GLY A 128 15.78 9.26 0.26
CA GLY A 128 15.75 9.75 -1.12
C GLY A 128 15.24 11.19 -1.15
N ASP A 129 14.43 11.56 -2.13
CA ASP A 129 13.97 12.94 -2.32
C ASP A 129 12.43 13.04 -2.50
N THR A 130 11.94 14.15 -3.02
CA THR A 130 10.49 14.38 -3.18
C THR A 130 9.83 13.48 -4.21
N GLY A 131 10.60 12.88 -5.14
CA GLY A 131 10.11 11.89 -6.10
C GLY A 131 9.72 10.55 -5.46
N ASP A 132 9.98 10.38 -4.16
CA ASP A 132 9.55 9.20 -3.40
C ASP A 132 8.14 9.39 -2.78
N HIS A 133 7.54 10.57 -2.92
CA HIS A 133 6.32 10.94 -2.19
C HIS A 133 5.05 10.52 -2.93
N TRP A 134 4.24 9.70 -2.24
CA TRP A 134 2.97 9.20 -2.75
C TRP A 134 1.83 9.59 -1.81
N GLN A 135 0.84 10.31 -2.34
CA GLN A 135 -0.39 10.61 -1.63
C GLN A 135 -1.34 9.40 -1.71
N VAL A 136 -1.78 8.92 -0.56
CA VAL A 136 -2.76 7.83 -0.44
C VAL A 136 -4.15 8.34 -0.79
N MET A 137 -4.83 7.70 -1.73
CA MET A 137 -6.16 8.08 -2.20
C MET A 137 -7.16 6.94 -1.97
N CYS A 138 -8.16 7.18 -1.15
CA CYS A 138 -9.16 6.21 -0.66
C CYS A 138 -10.48 6.95 -0.36
N ASN A 139 -11.52 6.20 0.03
CA ASN A 139 -12.87 6.74 0.25
C ASN A 139 -13.30 6.74 1.73
N THR A 140 -12.39 6.39 2.62
CA THR A 140 -12.61 6.27 4.07
C THR A 140 -11.69 7.24 4.81
N GLU A 141 -11.85 7.41 6.13
CA GLU A 141 -10.98 8.29 6.92
C GLU A 141 -9.52 7.79 6.93
N PHE A 142 -9.33 6.48 7.04
CA PHE A 142 -8.04 5.80 7.01
C PHE A 142 -7.95 4.85 5.84
N TRP A 143 -6.72 4.54 5.43
CA TRP A 143 -6.47 3.45 4.48
C TRP A 143 -6.75 2.11 5.16
N LEU A 144 -7.81 1.44 4.73
CA LEU A 144 -8.21 0.13 5.25
C LEU A 144 -7.56 -1.00 4.45
N GLN A 145 -7.24 -2.09 5.13
CA GLN A 145 -6.69 -3.32 4.55
C GLN A 145 -7.68 -3.93 3.56
N GLU A 146 -7.17 -4.48 2.46
CA GLU A 146 -7.89 -5.12 1.35
C GLU A 146 -8.87 -4.23 0.57
N GLN A 147 -9.15 -3.04 1.09
CA GLN A 147 -9.94 -2.02 0.42
C GLN A 147 -9.16 -1.34 -0.71
N LYS A 148 -9.93 -0.83 -1.67
CA LYS A 148 -9.41 -0.13 -2.85
C LYS A 148 -8.68 1.15 -2.44
N VAL A 149 -7.47 1.30 -2.96
CA VAL A 149 -6.61 2.46 -2.77
C VAL A 149 -5.93 2.83 -4.09
N MET A 150 -5.60 4.10 -4.27
CA MET A 150 -4.71 4.57 -5.33
C MET A 150 -3.56 5.38 -4.71
N PHE A 151 -2.44 5.45 -5.42
CA PHE A 151 -1.28 6.23 -4.99
C PHE A 151 -1.00 7.30 -6.04
N ARG A 152 -1.11 8.57 -5.64
CA ARG A 152 -0.81 9.70 -6.52
C ARG A 152 0.57 10.25 -6.19
N HIS A 153 1.46 10.21 -7.16
CA HIS A 153 2.79 10.80 -7.05
C HIS A 153 2.67 12.31 -6.82
N VAL A 154 3.35 12.82 -5.79
CA VAL A 154 3.17 14.20 -5.34
C VAL A 154 3.74 15.18 -6.35
N ASP A 155 4.89 14.92 -6.96
CA ASP A 155 5.54 15.91 -7.83
C ASP A 155 4.90 15.95 -9.22
N THR A 156 4.71 14.78 -9.85
CA THR A 156 4.20 14.66 -11.23
C THR A 156 2.68 14.61 -11.33
N LYS A 157 1.98 14.46 -10.20
CA LYS A 157 0.52 14.35 -10.09
C LYS A 157 -0.09 13.10 -10.76
N THR A 158 0.74 12.17 -11.24
CA THR A 158 0.31 10.91 -11.86
C THR A 158 -0.05 9.85 -10.82
N TYR A 159 -0.93 8.93 -11.19
CA TYR A 159 -1.31 7.77 -10.40
C TYR A 159 -0.47 6.56 -10.78
N LEU A 160 -0.06 5.78 -9.77
CA LEU A 160 0.60 4.50 -9.97
C LEU A 160 -0.37 3.53 -10.66
N GLU A 161 -0.02 3.04 -11.86
CA GLU A 161 -0.82 2.07 -12.58
C GLU A 161 -0.01 0.86 -13.06
N ALA A 162 -0.69 -0.28 -13.20
CA ALA A 162 -0.24 -1.36 -14.05
C ALA A 162 -0.79 -1.14 -15.46
N THR A 163 0.06 -1.03 -16.46
CA THR A 163 -0.34 -0.54 -17.79
C THR A 163 -1.02 -1.61 -18.63
N GLY A 164 -0.71 -2.89 -18.34
CA GLY A 164 -1.14 -4.07 -19.11
C GLY A 164 -0.15 -4.48 -20.20
N HIS A 165 0.92 -3.70 -20.43
CA HIS A 165 2.01 -4.10 -21.32
C HIS A 165 2.95 -5.04 -20.57
N GLU A 166 3.31 -6.18 -21.17
CA GLU A 166 4.21 -7.16 -20.58
C GLU A 166 5.64 -7.00 -21.12
N TYR A 167 6.64 -7.20 -20.26
CA TYR A 167 8.04 -7.25 -20.68
C TYR A 167 8.38 -8.59 -21.35
N SER A 168 9.21 -8.51 -22.39
CA SER A 168 9.82 -9.66 -23.07
C SER A 168 11.25 -9.94 -22.64
N ASP A 169 11.82 -9.14 -21.73
CA ASP A 169 13.16 -9.35 -21.19
C ASP A 169 13.18 -10.64 -20.34
N PRO A 170 14.13 -11.57 -20.56
CA PRO A 170 14.19 -12.84 -19.83
C PRO A 170 14.28 -12.72 -18.30
N HIS A 171 14.79 -11.61 -17.76
CA HIS A 171 14.91 -11.39 -16.33
C HIS A 171 13.58 -10.99 -15.66
N VAL A 172 12.62 -10.50 -16.45
CA VAL A 172 11.31 -10.01 -15.98
C VAL A 172 10.18 -10.44 -16.92
N GLU A 173 10.32 -11.60 -17.54
CA GLU A 173 9.43 -12.07 -18.59
C GLU A 173 7.98 -12.16 -18.05
N ARG A 174 7.02 -11.64 -18.81
CA ARG A 174 5.58 -11.61 -18.45
C ARG A 174 5.23 -10.74 -17.24
N HIS A 175 6.20 -10.04 -16.65
CA HIS A 175 5.87 -8.99 -15.71
C HIS A 175 5.19 -7.84 -16.46
N VAL A 176 4.23 -7.19 -15.81
CA VAL A 176 3.50 -6.05 -16.36
C VAL A 176 4.28 -4.75 -16.07
N GLU A 177 4.33 -3.82 -17.02
CA GLU A 177 4.88 -2.49 -16.79
C GLU A 177 4.06 -1.72 -15.75
N ILE A 178 4.77 -1.11 -14.81
CA ILE A 178 4.22 -0.13 -13.87
C ILE A 178 4.67 1.26 -14.32
N ALA A 179 3.72 2.19 -14.38
CA ALA A 179 3.97 3.56 -14.82
C ALA A 179 3.08 4.56 -14.07
N GLY A 180 3.38 5.84 -14.24
CA GLY A 180 2.54 6.96 -13.83
C GLY A 180 1.59 7.38 -14.94
N THR A 181 0.28 7.42 -14.65
CA THR A 181 -0.78 7.92 -15.54
C THR A 181 -1.46 9.17 -15.00
N LEU A 182 -2.01 10.04 -15.86
CA LEU A 182 -2.85 11.16 -15.43
C LEU A 182 -4.31 10.76 -15.19
N THR A 183 -4.72 9.57 -15.62
CA THR A 183 -6.11 9.10 -15.54
C THR A 183 -6.28 8.04 -14.47
N THR A 184 -7.36 8.12 -13.70
CA THR A 184 -7.72 7.09 -12.72
C THR A 184 -8.59 6.02 -13.36
N GLY A 185 -8.49 4.78 -12.90
CA GLY A 185 -9.38 3.69 -13.30
C GLY A 185 -8.97 2.35 -12.69
N PRO A 186 -9.51 1.22 -13.18
CA PRO A 186 -9.16 -0.10 -12.65
C PRO A 186 -7.66 -0.41 -12.70
N ARG A 187 -6.93 0.14 -13.68
CA ARG A 187 -5.47 -0.03 -13.84
C ARG A 187 -4.65 0.68 -12.76
N SER A 188 -5.17 1.78 -12.20
CA SER A 188 -4.54 2.53 -11.11
C SER A 188 -5.07 2.16 -9.73
N MET A 189 -5.96 1.16 -9.64
CA MET A 189 -6.58 0.69 -8.40
C MET A 189 -5.79 -0.48 -7.82
N TRP A 190 -5.40 -0.33 -6.56
CA TRP A 190 -4.64 -1.28 -5.78
C TRP A 190 -5.41 -1.69 -4.53
N ARG A 191 -4.95 -2.75 -3.88
CA ARG A 191 -5.34 -3.12 -2.52
C ARG A 191 -4.17 -3.79 -1.83
N THR A 192 -4.14 -3.80 -0.51
CA THR A 192 -3.22 -4.70 0.20
C THR A 192 -3.66 -6.14 -0.03
N ALA A 193 -2.70 -7.05 -0.12
CA ALA A 193 -2.95 -8.49 -0.17
C ALA A 193 -2.21 -9.16 1.00
N GLU A 194 -1.04 -9.74 0.77
CA GLU A 194 -0.21 -10.31 1.84
C GLU A 194 0.50 -9.21 2.63
N GLY A 195 0.71 -9.42 3.93
CA GLY A 195 1.48 -8.48 4.74
C GLY A 195 1.58 -8.85 6.21
N VAL A 196 2.47 -8.13 6.90
CA VAL A 196 2.56 -8.09 8.36
C VAL A 196 2.13 -6.69 8.79
N PHE A 197 0.91 -6.61 9.33
CA PHE A 197 0.30 -5.35 9.76
C PHE A 197 0.59 -5.09 11.22
N ILE A 198 1.12 -3.90 11.51
CA ILE A 198 1.35 -3.44 12.87
C ILE A 198 0.02 -2.93 13.41
N LYS A 199 -0.38 -3.39 14.59
CA LYS A 199 -1.58 -2.88 15.24
C LYS A 199 -1.41 -1.39 15.57
N PRO A 200 -2.49 -0.59 15.48
CA PRO A 200 -2.49 0.76 16.03
C PRO A 200 -1.95 0.73 17.47
N GLY A 201 -0.99 1.60 17.78
CA GLY A 201 -0.54 1.75 19.16
C GLY A 201 -1.69 2.27 20.02
N ASP A 202 -1.78 1.81 21.27
CA ASP A 202 -2.74 2.39 22.21
C ASP A 202 -2.50 3.91 22.29
N PRO A 203 -3.57 4.73 22.33
CA PRO A 203 -3.39 6.16 22.57
C PRO A 203 -2.58 6.36 23.85
N PRO A 204 -1.65 7.33 23.89
CA PRO A 204 -0.88 7.57 25.09
C PRO A 204 -1.84 7.79 26.26
N ILE A 205 -1.70 6.96 27.30
CA ILE A 205 -2.45 7.13 28.55
C ILE A 205 -2.24 8.59 28.98
N PRO A 206 -3.29 9.41 29.14
CA PRO A 206 -3.14 10.76 29.64
C PRO A 206 -2.38 10.67 30.95
N ALA A 207 -1.24 11.37 31.05
CA ALA A 207 -0.41 11.35 32.23
C ALA A 207 -1.30 11.62 33.45
N ALA A 208 -1.53 10.59 34.26
CA ALA A 208 -2.23 10.75 35.52
C ALA A 208 -1.43 11.80 36.30
N HIS A 209 -2.13 12.85 36.73
CA HIS A 209 -1.59 13.88 37.61
C HIS A 209 -1.06 13.17 38.86
N GLN A 210 0.26 12.95 38.95
CA GLN A 210 0.90 12.49 40.17
C GLN A 210 0.89 13.69 41.13
N PRO A 211 0.17 13.64 42.26
CA PRO A 211 0.37 14.64 43.30
C PRO A 211 1.80 14.46 43.82
N ASN A 212 2.61 15.52 43.70
CA ASN A 212 3.94 15.59 44.29
C ASN A 212 3.81 15.40 45.82
N ILE A 213 4.13 14.21 46.31
CA ILE A 213 4.39 14.02 47.74
C ILE A 213 5.87 14.35 47.94
N HIS A 214 6.12 15.59 48.37
CA HIS A 214 7.36 15.95 49.03
C HIS A 214 7.37 15.26 50.40
N THR A 215 8.39 14.46 50.66
CA THR A 215 8.80 14.11 52.03
C THR A 215 10.20 14.66 52.23
N GLU A 216 10.32 15.65 53.10
CA GLU A 216 11.60 16.17 53.54
C GLU A 216 12.30 15.17 54.46
N LEU A 217 13.64 15.13 54.35
CA LEU A 217 14.56 14.66 55.38
C LEU A 217 15.62 15.75 55.58
#